data_AF-A0A1U7LQY4-F1
#
_entry.id   AF-A0A1U7LQY4-F1
#
_cell.length_a   1.000
_cell.length_b   1.000
_cell.length_c   1.000
_cell.angle_alpha   90.00
_cell.angle_beta   90.00
_cell.angle_gamma   90.00
#
_symmetry.space_group_name_H-M   'P 1'
#
loop_
_entity.id
_entity.type
_entity.pdbx_description
1 polymer ?
#
loop_
_entity_poly.entity_id
_entity_poly.type
_entity_poly.pdbx_seq_one_letter_code
_entity_poly.pdbx_strand_id
1 'polypeptide(L)'
;LDPAGILALDPEGIRALDAPRFAALVAALLRPHIAPAREPLLGDMAASVAAGVASRDPLLIVKGFRILFELLEAMKLDIANHQLQSMRAFLVDTAVDFEQRYFADRISRGKMQLDSTLLWLNRHCKAPALFEGFCTGVVALLELQAPFAQLPQTFQFDQARLSSIRADLHDLLSIQMILLLYRQLICPVTRPAHLDPAILSFKQEILVLIADDIAHSRIKWEKAIPCLALQMARKYAICKTGFCTFPDQHIITSVQSWLLTNLDRKQISPVHQLLQSRVLQYFSKTCLAAIRCNRHFTPISENDSLDSFVGLNDEIQVLARKISGVAVFHYKVMGKLYVRWCM
;
A
#
# COMPACT_ATOMS: atom_id res chain seq x y z
N LEU A 1 36.05 -23.29 -19.76
CA LEU A 1 35.40 -22.50 -20.83
C LEU A 1 36.50 -21.70 -21.51
N ASP A 2 36.89 -22.09 -22.72
CA ASP A 2 38.01 -21.46 -23.44
C ASP A 2 37.51 -20.22 -24.21
N PRO A 3 37.94 -18.99 -23.85
CA PRO A 3 37.54 -17.76 -24.54
C PRO A 3 37.99 -17.70 -26.00
N ALA A 4 39.02 -18.48 -26.38
CA ALA A 4 39.55 -18.51 -27.73
C ALA A 4 38.55 -19.09 -28.76
N GLY A 5 37.60 -19.91 -28.31
CA GLY A 5 36.61 -20.58 -29.17
C GLY A 5 35.43 -19.71 -29.62
N ILE A 6 35.37 -18.45 -29.17
CA ILE A 6 34.30 -17.48 -29.46
C ILE A 6 34.55 -16.74 -30.79
N LEU A 7 35.78 -16.76 -31.29
CA LEU A 7 36.14 -16.16 -32.58
C LEU A 7 36.22 -17.26 -33.63
N ALA A 8 35.39 -17.16 -34.67
CA ALA A 8 35.46 -18.01 -35.86
C ALA A 8 36.17 -17.25 -36.99
N LEU A 9 36.86 -17.99 -37.86
CA LEU A 9 37.37 -17.42 -39.11
C LEU A 9 36.22 -17.39 -40.13
N ASP A 10 35.91 -16.21 -40.65
CA ASP A 10 35.01 -16.03 -41.78
C ASP A 10 35.70 -16.51 -43.09
N PRO A 11 34.98 -16.77 -44.20
CA PRO A 11 35.58 -17.20 -45.47
C PRO A 11 36.68 -16.27 -46.01
N GLU A 12 36.69 -15.00 -45.59
CA GLU A 12 37.70 -14.00 -45.94
C GLU A 12 38.93 -14.01 -45.01
N GLY A 13 39.00 -14.95 -44.05
CA GLY A 13 40.11 -15.05 -43.08
C GLY A 13 40.05 -14.02 -41.94
N ILE A 14 38.96 -13.25 -41.86
CA ILE A 14 38.72 -12.28 -40.78
C ILE A 14 38.16 -13.01 -39.57
N ARG A 15 38.67 -12.72 -38.36
CA ARG A 15 38.11 -13.24 -37.12
C ARG A 15 36.79 -12.54 -36.80
N ALA A 16 35.69 -13.26 -36.92
CA ALA A 16 34.35 -12.80 -36.58
C ALA A 16 33.83 -13.49 -35.31
N LEU A 17 32.84 -12.87 -34.66
CA LEU A 17 32.19 -13.42 -33.47
C LEU A 17 31.31 -14.63 -33.85
N ASP A 18 31.60 -15.78 -33.25
CA ASP A 18 30.69 -16.93 -33.24
C ASP A 18 29.58 -16.66 -32.20
N ALA A 19 28.52 -15.98 -32.64
CA ALA A 19 27.42 -15.56 -31.78
C ALA A 19 26.73 -16.74 -31.04
N PRO A 20 26.49 -17.92 -31.67
CA PRO A 20 25.91 -19.08 -30.98
C PRO A 20 26.83 -19.62 -29.87
N ARG A 21 28.14 -19.73 -30.12
CA ARG A 21 29.09 -20.15 -29.07
C ARG A 21 29.19 -19.12 -27.96
N PHE A 22 29.18 -17.83 -28.30
CA PHE A 22 29.13 -16.76 -27.31
C PHE A 22 27.87 -16.88 -26.44
N ALA A 23 26.69 -17.05 -27.03
CA ALA A 23 25.43 -17.17 -26.31
C ALA A 23 25.41 -18.40 -25.40
N ALA A 24 25.90 -19.55 -25.87
CA ALA A 24 26.01 -20.77 -25.07
C ALA A 24 26.99 -20.62 -23.90
N LEU A 25 28.12 -19.95 -24.12
CA LEU A 25 29.09 -19.62 -23.08
C LEU A 25 28.47 -18.72 -22.01
N VAL A 26 27.83 -17.63 -22.41
CA VAL A 26 27.15 -16.71 -21.49
C VAL A 26 26.06 -17.45 -20.71
N ALA A 27 25.29 -18.31 -21.37
CA ALA A 27 24.27 -19.13 -20.69
C ALA A 27 24.88 -20.04 -19.61
N ALA A 28 26.02 -20.68 -19.91
CA ALA A 28 26.71 -21.54 -18.95
C ALA A 28 27.29 -20.74 -17.77
N LEU A 29 27.80 -19.53 -18.01
CA LEU A 29 28.34 -18.65 -16.98
C LEU A 29 27.26 -18.09 -16.04
N LEU A 30 26.08 -17.76 -16.58
CA LEU A 30 25.00 -17.15 -15.79
C LEU A 30 24.17 -18.18 -15.00
N ARG A 31 24.11 -19.44 -15.47
CA ARG A 31 23.30 -20.50 -14.86
C ARG A 31 23.47 -20.68 -13.35
N PRO A 32 24.68 -20.65 -12.75
CA PRO A 32 24.85 -20.82 -11.31
C PRO A 32 24.36 -19.63 -10.48
N HIS A 33 24.18 -18.47 -11.09
CA HIS A 33 23.92 -17.19 -10.42
C HIS A 33 22.48 -16.70 -10.62
N ILE A 34 21.68 -17.41 -11.40
CA ILE A 34 20.32 -17.01 -11.74
C ILE A 34 19.28 -17.70 -10.84
N ALA A 35 18.17 -17.01 -10.59
CA ALA A 35 17.04 -17.60 -9.91
C ALA A 35 16.40 -18.74 -10.75
N PRO A 36 15.93 -19.85 -10.12
CA PRO A 36 15.36 -20.98 -10.84
C PRO A 36 14.21 -20.61 -11.80
N ALA A 37 13.39 -19.63 -11.42
CA ALA A 37 12.27 -19.17 -12.23
C ALA A 37 12.69 -18.52 -13.56
N ARG A 38 13.94 -18.04 -13.69
CA ARG A 38 14.45 -17.35 -14.88
C ARG A 38 15.40 -18.20 -15.72
N GLU A 39 15.81 -19.37 -15.22
CA GLU A 39 16.70 -20.30 -15.94
C GLU A 39 16.23 -20.66 -17.36
N PRO A 40 14.92 -20.86 -17.65
CA PRO A 40 14.46 -21.16 -19.00
C PRO A 40 14.84 -20.11 -20.05
N LEU A 41 14.93 -18.83 -19.65
CA LEU A 41 15.25 -17.72 -20.54
C LEU A 41 16.69 -17.78 -21.08
N LEU A 42 17.61 -18.44 -20.37
CA LEU A 42 18.97 -18.70 -20.87
C LEU A 42 18.93 -19.64 -22.08
N GLY A 43 18.03 -20.63 -22.05
CA GLY A 43 17.78 -21.54 -23.17
C GLY A 43 17.18 -20.80 -24.36
N ASP A 44 16.14 -20.00 -24.13
CA ASP A 44 15.46 -19.23 -25.17
C ASP A 44 16.40 -18.22 -25.86
N MET A 45 17.23 -17.53 -25.06
CA MET A 45 18.28 -16.64 -25.55
C MET A 45 19.24 -17.39 -26.49
N ALA A 46 19.83 -18.49 -26.02
CA ALA A 46 20.82 -19.25 -26.81
C ALA A 46 20.19 -19.86 -28.07
N ALA A 47 18.97 -20.37 -27.97
CA ALA A 47 18.21 -20.92 -29.09
C ALA A 47 17.88 -19.84 -30.15
N SER A 48 17.48 -18.64 -29.72
CA SER A 48 17.19 -17.52 -30.63
C SER A 48 18.43 -17.06 -31.40
N VAL A 49 19.59 -16.97 -30.74
CA VAL A 49 20.85 -16.61 -31.40
C VAL A 49 21.30 -17.70 -32.38
N ALA A 50 21.22 -18.97 -31.97
CA ALA A 50 21.58 -20.11 -32.84
C ALA A 50 20.68 -20.19 -34.08
N ALA A 51 19.36 -20.03 -33.90
CA ALA A 51 18.40 -20.02 -34.98
C ALA A 51 18.65 -18.87 -35.96
N GLY A 52 18.90 -17.66 -35.47
CA GLY A 52 19.17 -16.50 -36.32
C GLY A 52 20.44 -16.63 -37.16
N VAL A 53 21.50 -17.25 -36.63
CA VAL A 53 22.71 -17.54 -37.43
C VAL A 53 22.44 -18.63 -38.47
N ALA A 54 21.72 -19.69 -38.11
CA ALA A 54 21.40 -20.78 -39.03
C ALA A 54 20.50 -20.32 -40.20
N SER A 55 19.53 -19.44 -39.93
CA SER A 55 18.60 -18.91 -40.93
C SER A 55 19.10 -17.63 -41.63
N ARG A 56 20.26 -17.09 -41.23
CA ARG A 56 20.77 -15.77 -41.65
C ARG A 56 19.77 -14.62 -41.40
N ASP A 57 19.01 -14.72 -40.33
CA ASP A 57 18.06 -13.68 -39.89
C ASP A 57 18.64 -12.86 -38.73
N PRO A 58 19.05 -11.60 -38.97
CA PRO A 58 19.59 -10.74 -37.93
C PRO A 58 18.56 -10.38 -36.85
N LEU A 59 17.26 -10.41 -37.14
CA LEU A 59 16.23 -10.06 -36.16
C LEU A 59 16.15 -11.08 -35.01
N LEU A 60 16.35 -12.37 -35.32
CA LEU A 60 16.39 -13.43 -34.31
C LEU A 60 17.66 -13.36 -33.44
N ILE A 61 18.78 -12.91 -34.01
CA ILE A 61 20.01 -12.65 -33.26
C ILE A 61 19.78 -11.48 -32.29
N VAL A 62 19.24 -10.36 -32.79
CA VAL A 62 18.90 -9.19 -31.95
C VAL A 62 17.91 -9.56 -30.85
N LYS A 63 16.89 -10.39 -31.15
CA LYS A 63 15.95 -10.91 -30.16
C LYS A 63 16.68 -11.70 -29.06
N GLY A 64 17.60 -12.58 -29.42
CA GLY A 64 18.41 -13.33 -28.46
C GLY A 64 19.21 -12.42 -27.53
N PHE A 65 19.90 -11.42 -28.08
CA PHE A 65 20.62 -10.43 -27.27
C PHE A 65 19.70 -9.56 -26.40
N ARG A 66 18.49 -9.24 -26.88
CA ARG A 66 17.49 -8.53 -26.08
C ARG A 66 17.10 -9.34 -24.85
N ILE A 67 16.83 -10.64 -25.01
CA ILE A 67 16.55 -11.55 -23.90
C ILE A 67 17.72 -11.56 -22.92
N LEU A 68 18.97 -11.60 -23.40
CA LEU A 68 20.16 -11.53 -22.54
C LEU A 68 20.19 -10.24 -21.71
N PHE A 69 19.99 -9.07 -22.32
CA PHE A 69 20.02 -7.80 -21.59
C PHE A 69 18.87 -7.68 -20.58
N GLU A 70 17.66 -8.10 -20.95
CA GLU A 70 16.52 -8.16 -20.04
C GLU A 70 16.80 -9.09 -18.86
N LEU A 71 17.48 -10.21 -19.11
CA LEU A 71 17.91 -11.15 -18.07
C LEU A 71 18.95 -10.55 -17.13
N LEU A 72 19.95 -9.85 -17.67
CA LEU A 72 20.99 -9.20 -16.85
C LEU A 72 20.41 -8.11 -15.96
N GLU A 73 19.47 -7.29 -16.46
CA GLU A 73 18.77 -6.31 -15.63
C GLU A 73 17.94 -6.97 -14.54
N ALA A 74 17.22 -8.05 -14.88
CA ALA A 74 16.50 -8.87 -13.92
C ALA A 74 17.41 -9.45 -12.83
N MET A 75 18.58 -9.98 -13.19
CA MET A 75 19.55 -10.56 -12.26
C MET A 75 20.11 -9.52 -11.28
N LYS A 76 20.30 -8.27 -11.70
CA LYS A 76 20.72 -7.20 -10.76
C LYS A 76 19.71 -7.05 -9.62
N LEU A 77 18.42 -7.07 -9.94
CA LEU A 77 17.35 -6.98 -8.94
C LEU A 77 17.32 -8.22 -8.04
N ASP A 78 17.54 -9.42 -8.61
CA ASP A 78 17.59 -10.67 -7.84
C ASP A 78 18.73 -10.65 -6.83
N ILE A 79 19.93 -10.24 -7.24
CA ILE A 79 21.11 -10.13 -6.36
C ILE A 79 20.86 -9.09 -5.27
N ALA A 80 20.32 -7.91 -5.62
CA ALA A 80 20.01 -6.88 -4.65
C ALA A 80 18.97 -7.36 -3.62
N ASN A 81 17.91 -8.04 -4.06
CA ASN A 81 16.89 -8.60 -3.17
C ASN A 81 17.45 -9.70 -2.27
N HIS A 82 18.27 -10.59 -2.82
CA HIS A 82 18.96 -11.62 -2.04
C HIS A 82 19.88 -10.99 -0.98
N GLN A 83 20.63 -9.95 -1.34
CA GLN A 83 21.49 -9.21 -0.41
C GLN A 83 20.67 -8.52 0.68
N LEU A 84 19.59 -7.82 0.34
CA LEU A 84 18.68 -7.21 1.31
C LEU A 84 18.10 -8.23 2.27
N GLN A 85 17.69 -9.40 1.77
CA GLN A 85 17.15 -10.47 2.60
C GLN A 85 18.21 -11.08 3.51
N SER A 86 19.42 -11.28 3.01
CA SER A 86 20.56 -11.80 3.79
C SER A 86 20.96 -10.84 4.91
N MET A 87 20.92 -9.53 4.65
CA MET A 87 21.27 -8.50 5.62
C MET A 87 20.08 -8.06 6.48
N ARG A 88 18.88 -8.59 6.26
CA ARG A 88 17.64 -8.10 6.89
C ARG A 88 17.72 -8.03 8.41
N ALA A 89 18.24 -9.08 9.05
CA ALA A 89 18.35 -9.13 10.51
C ALA A 89 19.25 -8.00 11.04
N PHE A 90 20.42 -7.81 10.44
CA PHE A 90 21.36 -6.75 10.78
C PHE A 90 20.79 -5.35 10.53
N LEU A 91 20.11 -5.14 9.40
CA LEU A 91 19.49 -3.86 9.05
C LEU A 91 18.37 -3.49 10.03
N VAL A 92 17.54 -4.47 10.44
CA VAL A 92 16.46 -4.24 11.41
C VAL A 92 17.01 -3.94 12.80
N ASP A 93 18.07 -4.64 13.22
CA ASP A 93 18.70 -4.45 14.52
C ASP A 93 19.37 -3.06 14.65
N THR A 94 20.04 -2.62 13.58
CA THR A 94 20.79 -1.35 13.56
C THR A 94 19.99 -0.13 13.08
N ALA A 95 18.73 -0.31 12.69
CA ALA A 95 17.92 0.75 12.06
C ALA A 95 17.77 2.00 12.92
N VAL A 96 17.55 1.85 14.24
CA VAL A 96 17.36 2.98 15.15
C VAL A 96 18.64 3.82 15.26
N ASP A 97 19.79 3.17 15.43
CA ASP A 97 21.09 3.85 15.53
C ASP A 97 21.46 4.55 14.23
N PHE A 98 21.18 3.90 13.09
CA PHE A 98 21.40 4.48 11.77
C PHE A 98 20.58 5.78 11.60
N GLU A 99 19.27 5.73 11.86
CA GLU A 99 18.42 6.91 11.69
C GLU A 99 18.81 8.02 12.66
N GLN A 100 19.08 7.69 13.93
CA GLN A 100 19.55 8.68 14.91
C GLN A 100 20.81 9.42 14.45
N ARG A 101 21.82 8.69 13.95
CA ARG A 101 23.06 9.29 13.41
C ARG A 101 22.79 10.13 12.16
N TYR A 102 21.96 9.63 11.25
CA TYR A 102 21.60 10.32 10.02
C TYR A 102 20.93 11.68 10.31
N PHE A 103 19.92 11.68 11.20
CA PHE A 103 19.22 12.90 11.56
C PHE A 103 20.10 13.85 12.37
N ALA A 104 20.93 13.35 13.28
CA ALA A 104 21.88 14.17 14.04
C ALA A 104 22.89 14.90 13.12
N ASP A 105 23.47 14.21 12.13
CA ASP A 105 24.39 14.81 11.15
C ASP A 105 23.68 15.85 10.26
N ARG A 106 22.46 15.55 9.81
CA ARG A 106 21.63 16.48 9.03
C ARG A 106 21.30 17.76 9.80
N ILE A 107 20.95 17.64 11.07
CA ILE A 107 20.60 18.76 11.95
C ILE A 107 21.86 19.58 12.26
N SER A 108 22.99 18.94 12.60
CA SER A 108 24.23 19.65 12.94
C SER A 108 24.80 20.45 11.77
N ARG A 109 24.61 19.96 10.53
CA ARG A 109 25.00 20.67 9.30
C ARG A 109 23.99 21.71 8.83
N GLY A 110 22.89 21.94 9.57
CA GLY A 110 21.83 22.87 9.16
C GLY A 110 21.11 22.46 7.87
N LYS A 111 21.21 21.19 7.46
CA LYS A 111 20.58 20.69 6.22
C LYS A 111 19.10 20.37 6.41
N MET A 112 18.55 20.47 7.62
CA MET A 112 17.17 20.14 7.98
C MET A 112 16.48 21.36 8.60
N GLN A 113 15.35 21.77 8.02
CA GLN A 113 14.49 22.84 8.51
C GLN A 113 13.51 22.28 9.54
N LEU A 114 13.67 22.67 10.80
CA LEU A 114 12.89 22.13 11.91
C LEU A 114 11.57 22.87 12.16
N ASP A 115 11.28 23.95 11.44
CA ASP A 115 10.13 24.83 11.70
C ASP A 115 8.79 24.07 11.72
N SER A 116 8.56 23.21 10.72
CA SER A 116 7.37 22.37 10.67
C SER A 116 7.29 21.37 11.82
N THR A 117 8.44 20.87 12.27
CA THR A 117 8.55 19.93 13.38
C THR A 117 8.28 20.60 14.71
N LEU A 118 8.89 21.75 14.96
CA LEU A 118 8.67 22.52 16.18
C LEU A 118 7.24 23.02 16.28
N LEU A 119 6.64 23.47 15.17
CA LEU A 119 5.24 23.87 15.13
C LEU A 119 4.30 22.69 15.45
N TRP A 120 4.56 21.52 14.88
CA TRP A 120 3.78 20.30 15.17
C TRP A 120 3.96 19.85 16.64
N LEU A 121 5.19 19.87 17.16
CA LEU A 121 5.48 19.57 18.57
C LEU A 121 4.74 20.53 19.50
N ASN A 122 4.82 21.84 19.29
CA ASN A 122 4.14 22.83 20.12
C ASN A 122 2.61 22.66 20.13
N ARG A 123 2.05 22.19 19.02
CA ARG A 123 0.60 21.95 18.90
C ARG A 123 0.14 20.72 19.68
N HIS A 124 0.90 19.63 19.63
CA HIS A 124 0.42 18.32 20.13
C HIS A 124 1.21 17.79 21.33
N CYS A 125 2.51 18.07 21.42
CA CYS A 125 3.45 17.50 22.38
C CYS A 125 3.77 18.52 23.48
N LYS A 126 2.96 18.55 24.56
CA LYS A 126 3.19 19.42 25.73
C LYS A 126 3.65 18.58 26.93
N ALA A 127 4.63 19.09 27.69
CA ALA A 127 5.02 18.51 28.98
C ALA A 127 3.88 18.66 30.02
N PRO A 128 3.72 17.72 30.99
CA PRO A 128 4.56 16.54 31.27
C PRO A 128 4.21 15.28 30.45
N ALA A 129 3.12 15.27 29.68
CA ALA A 129 2.63 14.10 28.94
C ALA A 129 3.14 14.04 27.49
N LEU A 130 4.45 14.23 27.28
CA LEU A 130 5.04 14.34 25.93
C LEU A 130 4.73 13.14 25.04
N PHE A 131 4.83 11.92 25.57
CA PHE A 131 4.55 10.71 24.81
C PHE A 131 3.07 10.62 24.39
N GLU A 132 2.14 10.98 25.27
CA GLU A 132 0.71 10.99 24.93
C GLU A 132 0.39 12.08 23.89
N GLY A 133 0.98 13.26 24.07
CA GLY A 133 0.94 14.34 23.10
C GLY A 133 1.51 13.94 21.73
N PHE A 134 2.61 13.20 21.73
CA PHE A 134 3.19 12.62 20.52
C PHE A 134 2.23 11.63 19.85
N CYS A 135 1.65 10.71 20.61
CA CYS A 135 0.73 9.73 20.07
C CYS A 135 -0.51 10.39 19.43
N THR A 136 -1.09 11.39 20.11
CA THR A 136 -2.21 12.17 19.56
C THR A 136 -1.79 12.99 18.34
N GLY A 137 -0.59 13.57 18.35
CA GLY A 137 -0.01 14.27 17.21
C GLY A 137 0.19 13.38 15.99
N VAL A 138 0.66 12.14 16.16
CA VAL A 138 0.84 11.18 15.06
C VAL A 138 -0.51 10.80 14.44
N VAL A 139 -1.53 10.60 15.27
CA VAL A 139 -2.89 10.37 14.77
C VAL A 139 -3.42 11.59 14.02
N ALA A 140 -3.12 12.81 14.50
CA ALA A 140 -3.50 14.04 13.82
C ALA A 140 -2.86 14.19 12.43
N LEU A 141 -1.67 13.61 12.18
CA LEU A 141 -1.06 13.57 10.85
C LEU A 141 -1.88 12.77 9.83
N LEU A 142 -2.77 11.89 10.31
CA LEU A 142 -3.67 11.08 9.49
C LEU A 142 -5.02 11.78 9.24
N GLU A 143 -5.22 12.99 9.77
CA GLU A 143 -6.43 13.78 9.51
C GLU A 143 -6.61 14.10 8.03
N LEU A 144 -7.76 13.71 7.51
CA LEU A 144 -8.01 13.61 6.08
C LEU A 144 -8.27 14.95 5.37
N GLN A 145 -8.31 16.04 6.12
CA GLN A 145 -8.54 17.41 5.62
C GLN A 145 -7.26 18.22 5.47
N ALA A 146 -6.16 17.85 6.16
CA ALA A 146 -4.90 18.56 6.03
C ALA A 146 -4.13 18.10 4.78
N PRO A 147 -3.47 19.00 4.02
CA PRO A 147 -2.62 18.61 2.90
C PRO A 147 -1.40 17.86 3.43
N PHE A 148 -1.11 16.70 2.83
CA PHE A 148 -0.02 15.80 3.24
C PHE A 148 1.38 16.45 3.18
N ALA A 149 1.52 17.56 2.45
CA ALA A 149 2.75 18.35 2.37
C ALA A 149 3.16 19.03 3.69
N GLN A 150 2.31 19.00 4.72
CA GLN A 150 2.57 19.62 6.02
C GLN A 150 3.19 18.66 7.05
N LEU A 151 3.67 17.49 6.62
CA LEU A 151 4.35 16.55 7.52
C LEU A 151 5.61 17.17 8.15
N PRO A 152 5.87 16.93 9.45
CA PRO A 152 7.13 17.32 10.06
C PRO A 152 8.31 16.68 9.36
N GLN A 153 9.40 17.43 9.17
CA GLN A 153 10.54 16.93 8.40
C GLN A 153 11.20 15.69 9.03
N THR A 154 11.06 15.50 10.34
CA THR A 154 11.50 14.29 11.04
C THR A 154 10.80 13.02 10.55
N PHE A 155 9.61 13.10 9.97
CA PHE A 155 8.87 11.97 9.38
C PHE A 155 9.24 11.69 7.90
N GLN A 156 10.30 12.27 7.36
CA GLN A 156 10.65 12.08 5.93
C GLN A 156 10.79 10.60 5.52
N PHE A 157 11.31 9.73 6.41
CA PHE A 157 11.44 8.29 6.14
C PHE A 157 10.11 7.54 6.32
N ASP A 158 9.14 8.15 7.00
CA ASP A 158 7.80 7.62 7.24
C ASP A 158 6.76 8.13 6.25
N GLN A 159 7.11 9.07 5.37
CA GLN A 159 6.18 9.75 4.47
C GLN A 159 5.37 8.76 3.61
N ALA A 160 6.02 7.79 2.96
CA ALA A 160 5.30 6.81 2.14
C ALA A 160 4.36 5.93 2.98
N ARG A 161 4.80 5.52 4.18
CA ARG A 161 4.01 4.70 5.12
C ARG A 161 2.76 5.45 5.60
N LEU A 162 2.92 6.69 6.05
CA LEU A 162 1.82 7.54 6.50
C LEU A 162 0.85 7.85 5.36
N SER A 163 1.36 8.06 4.15
CA SER A 163 0.53 8.30 2.96
C SER A 163 -0.35 7.09 2.63
N SER A 164 0.25 5.90 2.66
CA SER A 164 -0.46 4.63 2.46
C SER A 164 -1.52 4.41 3.56
N ILE A 165 -1.17 4.62 4.83
CA ILE A 165 -2.12 4.47 5.95
C ILE A 165 -3.31 5.44 5.79
N ARG A 166 -3.03 6.68 5.37
CA ARG A 166 -4.08 7.67 5.10
C ARG A 166 -4.97 7.26 3.93
N ALA A 167 -4.40 6.70 2.87
CA ALA A 167 -5.15 6.17 1.74
C ALA A 167 -6.04 4.99 2.15
N ASP A 168 -5.50 4.04 2.92
CA ASP A 168 -6.25 2.93 3.50
C ASP A 168 -7.42 3.45 4.36
N LEU A 169 -7.20 4.48 5.18
CA LEU A 169 -8.26 5.10 5.99
C LEU A 169 -9.36 5.74 5.15
N HIS A 170 -9.00 6.44 4.07
CA HIS A 170 -9.96 6.98 3.11
C HIS A 170 -10.80 5.88 2.47
N ASP A 171 -10.20 4.74 2.13
CA ASP A 171 -10.93 3.63 1.54
C ASP A 171 -11.89 2.98 2.55
N LEU A 172 -11.47 2.85 3.82
CA LEU A 172 -12.35 2.39 4.90
C LEU A 172 -13.54 3.33 5.10
N LEU A 173 -13.34 4.65 4.99
CA LEU A 173 -14.45 5.60 5.02
C LEU A 173 -15.44 5.40 3.87
N SER A 174 -14.92 5.22 2.65
CA SER A 174 -15.75 4.95 1.48
C SER A 174 -16.56 3.68 1.64
N ILE A 175 -15.94 2.59 2.11
CA ILE A 175 -16.64 1.34 2.41
C ILE A 175 -17.70 1.56 3.49
N GLN A 176 -17.37 2.27 4.58
CA GLN A 176 -18.32 2.54 5.66
C GLN A 176 -19.54 3.33 5.17
N MET A 177 -19.36 4.33 4.30
CA MET A 177 -20.49 5.07 3.71
C MET A 177 -21.40 4.15 2.88
N ILE A 178 -20.81 3.29 2.06
CA ILE A 178 -21.56 2.34 1.22
C ILE A 178 -22.31 1.33 2.09
N LEU A 179 -21.67 0.79 3.13
CA LEU A 179 -22.28 -0.17 4.05
C LEU A 179 -23.40 0.47 4.88
N LEU A 180 -23.26 1.74 5.27
CA LEU A 180 -24.33 2.49 5.95
C LEU A 180 -25.55 2.69 5.05
N LEU A 181 -25.35 3.09 3.79
CA LEU A 181 -26.45 3.20 2.83
C LEU A 181 -27.11 1.83 2.60
N TYR A 182 -26.32 0.77 2.46
CA TYR A 182 -26.83 -0.59 2.30
C TYR A 182 -27.66 -1.05 3.49
N ARG A 183 -27.21 -0.78 4.72
CA ARG A 183 -27.96 -1.04 5.95
C ARG A 183 -29.31 -0.29 5.93
N GLN A 184 -29.31 0.99 5.54
CA GLN A 184 -30.54 1.79 5.46
C GLN A 184 -31.55 1.25 4.44
N LEU A 185 -31.08 0.60 3.37
CA LEU A 185 -31.95 0.03 2.34
C LEU A 185 -32.56 -1.31 2.77
N ILE A 186 -31.79 -2.18 3.42
CA ILE A 186 -32.15 -3.61 3.58
C ILE A 186 -32.47 -3.99 5.02
N CYS A 187 -31.83 -3.39 6.02
CA CYS A 187 -31.97 -3.84 7.41
C CYS A 187 -33.02 -3.01 8.17
N PRO A 188 -34.02 -3.64 8.82
CA PRO A 188 -34.78 -2.97 9.86
C PRO A 188 -33.84 -2.62 11.03
N VAL A 189 -34.09 -1.46 11.66
CA VAL A 189 -33.23 -0.79 12.67
C VAL A 189 -32.86 -1.68 13.88
N THR A 190 -33.50 -2.84 14.05
CA THR A 190 -33.47 -3.65 15.27
C THR A 190 -32.30 -4.63 15.41
N ARG A 191 -31.47 -4.88 14.38
CA ARG A 191 -30.28 -5.76 14.48
C ARG A 191 -28.96 -4.98 14.54
N PRO A 192 -28.00 -5.40 15.39
CA PRO A 192 -26.67 -4.80 15.44
C PRO A 192 -25.93 -5.04 14.12
N ALA A 193 -25.41 -3.98 13.52
CA ALA A 193 -24.86 -3.99 12.15
C ALA A 193 -23.66 -4.90 11.92
N HIS A 194 -22.83 -5.10 12.95
CA HIS A 194 -21.55 -5.77 12.82
C HIS A 194 -21.68 -7.31 12.76
N LEU A 195 -22.86 -7.85 13.12
CA LEU A 195 -23.17 -9.28 13.14
C LEU A 195 -24.10 -9.71 11.99
N ASP A 196 -24.53 -8.78 11.13
CA ASP A 196 -25.46 -9.14 10.06
C ASP A 196 -24.71 -9.84 8.91
N PRO A 197 -24.99 -11.12 8.62
CA PRO A 197 -24.31 -11.86 7.55
C PRO A 197 -24.53 -11.22 6.17
N ALA A 198 -25.64 -10.48 5.95
CA ALA A 198 -25.90 -9.80 4.70
C ALA A 198 -24.96 -8.60 4.48
N ILE A 199 -24.59 -7.91 5.57
CA ILE A 199 -23.64 -6.80 5.55
C ILE A 199 -22.22 -7.32 5.27
N LEU A 200 -21.82 -8.41 5.94
CA LEU A 200 -20.50 -9.01 5.75
C LEU A 200 -20.34 -9.58 4.33
N SER A 201 -21.36 -10.25 3.80
CA SER A 201 -21.39 -10.72 2.41
C SER A 201 -21.28 -9.55 1.42
N PHE A 202 -22.02 -8.46 1.65
CA PHE A 202 -21.95 -7.30 0.76
C PHE A 202 -20.59 -6.60 0.83
N LYS A 203 -19.95 -6.52 2.00
CA LYS A 203 -18.56 -6.03 2.13
C LYS A 203 -17.60 -6.82 1.26
N GLN A 204 -17.71 -8.15 1.23
CA GLN A 204 -16.86 -8.99 0.35
C GLN A 204 -17.09 -8.68 -1.13
N GLU A 205 -18.35 -8.48 -1.55
CA GLU A 205 -18.68 -8.08 -2.92
C GLU A 205 -18.11 -6.70 -3.28
N ILE A 206 -18.17 -5.72 -2.37
CA ILE A 206 -17.52 -4.40 -2.55
C ILE A 206 -16.02 -4.58 -2.82
N LEU A 207 -15.35 -5.41 -2.02
CA LEU A 207 -13.91 -5.64 -2.18
C LEU A 207 -13.58 -6.29 -3.54
N VAL A 208 -14.41 -7.23 -4.01
CA VAL A 208 -14.25 -7.84 -5.34
C VAL A 208 -14.45 -6.80 -6.45
N LEU A 209 -15.48 -5.96 -6.36
CA LEU A 209 -15.77 -4.92 -7.36
C LEU A 209 -14.65 -3.87 -7.49
N ILE A 210 -13.80 -3.74 -6.47
CA ILE A 210 -12.69 -2.77 -6.43
C ILE A 210 -11.35 -3.43 -6.77
N ALA A 211 -11.29 -4.78 -6.82
CA ALA A 211 -10.04 -5.53 -6.96
C ALA A 211 -9.37 -5.41 -8.34
N ASP A 212 -10.10 -5.01 -9.39
CA ASP A 212 -9.54 -4.80 -10.74
C ASP A 212 -8.56 -3.62 -10.79
N ASP A 213 -7.81 -3.43 -11.89
CA ASP A 213 -6.75 -2.41 -12.18
C ASP A 213 -7.10 -0.93 -11.83
N ILE A 214 -8.31 -0.72 -11.35
CA ILE A 214 -8.90 0.47 -10.76
C ILE A 214 -8.39 0.72 -9.31
N ALA A 215 -7.82 -0.27 -8.61
CA ALA A 215 -7.44 -0.19 -7.19
C ALA A 215 -6.53 1.00 -6.78
N HIS A 216 -5.70 1.48 -7.71
CA HIS A 216 -4.75 2.59 -7.50
C HIS A 216 -5.23 3.94 -8.09
N SER A 217 -6.40 3.96 -8.73
CA SER A 217 -6.94 5.16 -9.35
C SER A 217 -7.60 6.08 -8.32
N ARG A 218 -7.33 7.40 -8.40
CA ARG A 218 -8.01 8.41 -7.56
C ARG A 218 -9.53 8.44 -7.76
N ILE A 219 -10.01 7.93 -8.89
CA ILE A 219 -11.43 7.88 -9.28
C ILE A 219 -12.01 6.47 -9.15
N LYS A 220 -11.36 5.57 -8.40
CA LYS A 220 -11.81 4.17 -8.26
C LYS A 220 -13.24 4.03 -7.78
N TRP A 221 -13.59 4.84 -6.78
CA TRP A 221 -14.93 4.87 -6.21
C TRP A 221 -15.94 5.40 -7.22
N GLU A 222 -15.63 6.46 -7.95
CA GLU A 222 -16.50 7.01 -9.01
C GLU A 222 -16.82 5.98 -10.10
N LYS A 223 -15.81 5.20 -10.52
CA LYS A 223 -15.99 4.11 -11.50
C LYS A 223 -16.81 2.93 -10.96
N ALA A 224 -16.72 2.65 -9.66
CA ALA A 224 -17.43 1.54 -9.03
C ALA A 224 -18.91 1.86 -8.74
N ILE A 225 -19.30 3.14 -8.66
CA ILE A 225 -20.67 3.57 -8.29
C ILE A 225 -21.77 2.89 -9.13
N PRO A 226 -21.69 2.81 -10.46
CA PRO A 226 -22.76 2.19 -11.25
C PRO A 226 -22.98 0.72 -10.88
N CYS A 227 -21.88 -0.04 -10.71
CA CYS A 227 -21.92 -1.44 -10.31
C CYS A 227 -22.44 -1.60 -8.87
N LEU A 228 -21.98 -0.77 -7.94
CA LEU A 228 -22.43 -0.77 -6.55
C LEU A 228 -23.94 -0.52 -6.45
N ALA A 229 -24.45 0.49 -7.15
CA ALA A 229 -25.86 0.81 -7.13
C ALA A 229 -26.73 -0.30 -7.70
N LEU A 230 -26.29 -0.94 -8.79
CA LEU A 230 -27.00 -2.09 -9.36
C LEU A 230 -27.06 -3.26 -8.38
N GLN A 231 -25.93 -3.59 -7.71
CA GLN A 231 -25.88 -4.67 -6.73
C GLN A 231 -26.75 -4.38 -5.50
N MET A 232 -26.71 -3.14 -4.99
CA MET A 232 -27.55 -2.73 -3.86
C MET A 232 -29.04 -2.81 -4.21
N ALA A 233 -29.43 -2.32 -5.39
CA ALA A 233 -30.81 -2.37 -5.85
C ALA A 233 -31.28 -3.83 -6.07
N ARG A 234 -30.42 -4.69 -6.63
CA ARG A 234 -30.70 -6.12 -6.80
C ARG A 234 -30.95 -6.81 -5.45
N LYS A 235 -30.07 -6.60 -4.47
CA LYS A 235 -30.22 -7.20 -3.13
C LYS A 235 -31.45 -6.67 -2.40
N TYR A 236 -31.74 -5.38 -2.56
CA TYR A 236 -32.98 -4.79 -2.04
C TYR A 236 -34.23 -5.43 -2.63
N ALA A 237 -34.26 -5.64 -3.95
CA ALA A 237 -35.38 -6.28 -4.64
C ALA A 237 -35.58 -7.72 -4.12
N ILE A 238 -34.50 -8.50 -4.03
CA ILE A 238 -34.53 -9.86 -3.47
C ILE A 238 -35.07 -9.86 -2.04
N CYS A 239 -34.64 -8.91 -1.21
CA CYS A 239 -35.12 -8.81 0.18
C CYS A 239 -36.62 -8.48 0.27
N LYS A 240 -37.16 -7.68 -0.66
CA LYS A 240 -38.58 -7.30 -0.67
C LYS A 240 -39.50 -8.35 -1.28
N THR A 241 -39.09 -8.99 -2.37
CA THR A 241 -39.96 -9.85 -3.19
C THR A 241 -39.65 -11.35 -3.03
N GLY A 242 -38.52 -11.71 -2.41
CA GLY A 242 -38.09 -13.09 -2.25
C GLY A 242 -37.48 -13.72 -3.51
N PHE A 243 -37.45 -13.01 -4.65
CA PHE A 243 -36.93 -13.51 -5.93
C PHE A 243 -35.98 -12.51 -6.59
N CYS A 244 -35.07 -12.99 -7.44
CA CYS A 244 -34.21 -12.14 -8.27
C CYS A 244 -35.02 -11.51 -9.41
N THR A 245 -35.64 -10.34 -9.18
CA THR A 245 -36.24 -9.53 -10.24
C THR A 245 -35.23 -8.51 -10.80
N PHE A 246 -35.54 -7.93 -11.96
CA PHE A 246 -34.83 -6.73 -12.42
C PHE A 246 -35.00 -5.62 -11.38
N PRO A 247 -33.90 -4.96 -10.94
CA PRO A 247 -33.97 -3.89 -9.97
C PRO A 247 -34.70 -2.66 -10.53
N ASP A 248 -35.46 -1.98 -9.67
CA ASP A 248 -36.16 -0.74 -10.03
C ASP A 248 -35.15 0.37 -10.41
N GLN A 249 -35.33 0.96 -11.59
CA GLN A 249 -34.52 2.04 -12.11
C GLN A 249 -34.48 3.25 -11.16
N HIS A 250 -35.57 3.52 -10.44
CA HIS A 250 -35.60 4.61 -9.45
C HIS A 250 -34.64 4.36 -8.31
N ILE A 251 -34.57 3.12 -7.79
CA ILE A 251 -33.67 2.76 -6.69
C ILE A 251 -32.22 2.83 -7.14
N ILE A 252 -31.92 2.32 -8.35
CA ILE A 252 -30.57 2.43 -8.92
C ILE A 252 -30.16 3.89 -9.01
N THR A 253 -31.01 4.75 -9.57
CA THR A 253 -30.72 6.17 -9.76
C THR A 253 -30.55 6.88 -8.41
N SER A 254 -31.44 6.63 -7.44
CA SER A 254 -31.33 7.20 -6.09
C SER A 254 -30.03 6.80 -5.39
N VAL A 255 -29.64 5.53 -5.46
CA VAL A 255 -28.38 5.05 -4.87
C VAL A 255 -27.17 5.66 -5.57
N GLN A 256 -27.17 5.72 -6.91
CA GLN A 256 -26.09 6.35 -7.67
C GLN A 256 -25.92 7.83 -7.31
N SER A 257 -27.01 8.60 -7.30
CA SER A 257 -26.98 10.02 -6.95
C SER A 257 -26.49 10.25 -5.52
N TRP A 258 -26.92 9.40 -4.57
CA TRP A 258 -26.45 9.47 -3.19
C TRP A 258 -24.95 9.18 -3.08
N LEU A 259 -24.46 8.13 -3.74
CA LEU A 259 -23.05 7.75 -3.69
C LEU A 259 -22.17 8.80 -4.36
N LEU A 260 -22.57 9.36 -5.50
CA LEU A 260 -21.84 10.44 -6.17
C LEU A 260 -21.70 11.68 -5.26
N THR A 261 -22.77 12.01 -4.52
CA THR A 261 -22.78 13.19 -3.63
C THR A 261 -21.91 12.98 -2.38
N ASN A 262 -21.87 11.77 -1.82
CA ASN A 262 -21.23 11.52 -0.52
C ASN A 262 -19.82 10.93 -0.61
N LEU A 263 -19.46 10.27 -1.72
CA LEU A 263 -18.12 9.75 -1.98
C LEU A 263 -17.19 10.77 -2.67
N ASP A 264 -17.71 11.89 -3.17
CA ASP A 264 -16.88 12.92 -3.79
C ASP A 264 -15.87 13.50 -2.79
N ARG A 265 -14.61 13.55 -3.22
CA ARG A 265 -13.49 14.09 -2.44
C ARG A 265 -13.32 15.59 -2.64
N LYS A 266 -13.93 16.17 -3.68
CA LYS A 266 -13.86 17.61 -3.97
C LYS A 266 -14.88 18.39 -3.16
N GLN A 267 -16.09 17.86 -3.02
CA GLN A 267 -17.15 18.46 -2.22
C GLN A 267 -17.52 17.57 -1.04
N ILE A 268 -17.01 17.91 0.15
CA ILE A 268 -17.25 17.12 1.36
C ILE A 268 -18.68 17.37 1.87
N SER A 269 -19.55 16.37 1.74
CA SER A 269 -20.92 16.44 2.25
C SER A 269 -20.98 16.45 3.79
N PRO A 270 -22.05 16.99 4.41
CA PRO A 270 -22.22 16.93 5.87
C PRO A 270 -22.19 15.49 6.42
N VAL A 271 -22.75 14.53 5.67
CA VAL A 271 -22.72 13.10 6.03
C VAL A 271 -21.28 12.57 6.04
N HIS A 272 -20.49 12.93 5.03
CA HIS A 272 -19.08 12.59 4.96
C HIS A 272 -18.31 13.15 6.15
N GLN A 273 -18.51 14.44 6.50
CA GLN A 273 -17.84 15.08 7.64
C GLN A 273 -18.19 14.41 8.98
N LEU A 274 -19.47 14.12 9.20
CA LEU A 274 -19.94 13.46 10.41
C LEU A 274 -19.41 12.02 10.53
N LEU A 275 -19.40 11.27 9.43
CA LEU A 275 -18.86 9.94 9.45
C LEU A 275 -17.35 9.96 9.67
N GLN A 276 -16.64 10.81 8.91
CA GLN A 276 -15.21 11.01 9.04
C GLN A 276 -14.80 11.33 10.48
N SER A 277 -15.50 12.26 11.14
CA SER A 277 -15.17 12.62 12.53
C SER A 277 -15.35 11.44 13.49
N ARG A 278 -16.41 10.65 13.33
CA ARG A 278 -16.63 9.42 14.11
C ARG A 278 -15.55 8.36 13.86
N VAL A 279 -15.18 8.14 12.59
CA VAL A 279 -14.13 7.18 12.21
C VAL A 279 -12.78 7.61 12.75
N LEU A 280 -12.42 8.88 12.60
CA LEU A 280 -11.18 9.41 13.15
C LEU A 280 -11.16 9.34 14.67
N GLN A 281 -12.28 9.59 15.35
CA GLN A 281 -12.37 9.47 16.81
C GLN A 281 -12.16 8.02 17.27
N TYR A 282 -12.84 7.05 16.65
CA TYR A 282 -12.69 5.64 16.98
C TYR A 282 -11.30 5.11 16.61
N PHE A 283 -10.81 5.45 15.43
CA PHE A 283 -9.46 5.13 14.97
C PHE A 283 -8.42 5.71 15.92
N SER A 284 -8.57 6.97 16.35
CA SER A 284 -7.68 7.62 17.32
C SER A 284 -7.63 6.87 18.64
N LYS A 285 -8.79 6.55 19.24
CA LYS A 285 -8.87 5.74 20.46
C LYS A 285 -8.14 4.40 20.30
N THR A 286 -8.38 3.72 19.18
CA THR A 286 -7.78 2.41 18.86
C THR A 286 -6.26 2.52 18.67
N CYS A 287 -5.79 3.56 17.98
CA CYS A 287 -4.37 3.82 17.77
C CYS A 287 -3.66 4.12 19.08
N LEU A 288 -4.23 4.97 19.93
CA LEU A 288 -3.67 5.30 21.24
C LEU A 288 -3.56 4.05 22.13
N ALA A 289 -4.59 3.20 22.13
CA ALA A 289 -4.54 1.91 22.83
C ALA A 289 -3.45 0.99 22.24
N ALA A 290 -3.38 0.87 20.91
CA ALA A 290 -2.38 0.04 20.23
C ALA A 290 -0.93 0.53 20.43
N ILE A 291 -0.71 1.84 20.55
CA ILE A 291 0.60 2.42 20.85
C ILE A 291 0.99 2.14 22.30
N ARG A 292 0.07 2.33 23.26
CA ARG A 292 0.31 2.07 24.69
C ARG A 292 0.66 0.60 24.97
N CYS A 293 -0.01 -0.34 24.31
CA CYS A 293 0.21 -1.77 24.52
C CYS A 293 1.44 -2.35 23.78
N ASN A 294 2.24 -1.51 23.10
CA ASN A 294 3.51 -1.87 22.44
C ASN A 294 3.51 -3.27 21.78
N ARG A 295 2.64 -3.44 20.77
CA ARG A 295 2.37 -4.67 19.99
C ARG A 295 1.59 -5.80 20.68
N HIS A 296 1.39 -5.78 22.00
CA HIS A 296 0.53 -6.73 22.72
C HIS A 296 -0.89 -6.15 22.86
N PHE A 297 -1.47 -5.76 21.73
CA PHE A 297 -2.79 -5.13 21.70
C PHE A 297 -3.87 -6.18 21.96
N THR A 298 -4.55 -6.07 23.10
CA THR A 298 -5.87 -6.67 23.30
C THR A 298 -6.92 -5.74 22.70
N PRO A 299 -7.84 -6.22 21.85
CA PRO A 299 -8.88 -5.39 21.27
C PRO A 299 -9.66 -4.66 22.37
N ILE A 300 -9.97 -3.38 22.14
CA ILE A 300 -10.86 -2.61 23.02
C ILE A 300 -12.18 -3.40 23.09
N SER A 301 -12.66 -3.70 24.30
CA SER A 301 -13.87 -4.50 24.50
C SER A 301 -15.04 -3.94 23.68
N GLU A 302 -15.76 -4.84 22.99
CA GLU A 302 -16.82 -4.54 22.01
C GLU A 302 -17.90 -3.57 22.53
N ASN A 303 -18.07 -3.47 23.85
CA ASN A 303 -19.08 -2.63 24.51
C ASN A 303 -18.99 -1.13 24.20
N ASP A 304 -17.84 -0.62 23.79
CA ASP A 304 -17.67 0.81 23.42
C ASP A 304 -17.81 1.06 21.90
N SER A 305 -18.02 0.00 21.10
CA SER A 305 -17.94 0.00 19.63
C SER A 305 -19.23 -0.40 18.90
N LEU A 306 -20.28 -0.75 19.65
CA LEU A 306 -21.24 -1.77 19.23
C LEU A 306 -22.19 -1.41 18.07
N ASP A 307 -22.31 -0.13 17.68
CA ASP A 307 -23.25 0.26 16.60
C ASP A 307 -22.72 1.28 15.57
N SER A 308 -21.49 1.79 15.72
CA SER A 308 -21.00 2.88 14.84
C SER A 308 -20.30 2.40 13.58
N PHE A 309 -19.63 1.24 13.62
CA PHE A 309 -18.85 0.70 12.50
C PHE A 309 -19.48 -0.57 11.96
N VAL A 310 -19.88 -0.52 10.70
CA VAL A 310 -20.64 -1.59 10.06
C VAL A 310 -19.62 -2.57 9.50
N GLY A 311 -19.22 -3.55 10.31
CA GLY A 311 -18.37 -4.67 9.86
C GLY A 311 -16.93 -4.29 9.46
N LEU A 312 -16.36 -3.20 9.97
CA LEU A 312 -14.99 -2.72 9.65
C LEU A 312 -14.02 -2.70 10.84
N ASN A 313 -14.39 -3.31 11.97
CA ASN A 313 -13.59 -3.26 13.20
C ASN A 313 -12.21 -3.89 13.00
N ASP A 314 -12.13 -5.04 12.31
CA ASP A 314 -10.87 -5.76 12.10
C ASP A 314 -9.89 -4.95 11.24
N GLU A 315 -10.36 -4.34 10.15
CA GLU A 315 -9.52 -3.50 9.29
C GLU A 315 -9.00 -2.27 10.02
N ILE A 316 -9.85 -1.63 10.83
CA ILE A 316 -9.46 -0.49 11.65
C ILE A 316 -8.39 -0.92 12.66
N GLN A 317 -8.51 -2.10 13.28
CA GLN A 317 -7.50 -2.62 14.19
C GLN A 317 -6.18 -2.99 13.48
N VAL A 318 -6.24 -3.55 12.27
CA VAL A 318 -5.04 -3.80 11.45
C VAL A 318 -4.33 -2.47 11.14
N LEU A 319 -5.08 -1.44 10.74
CA LEU A 319 -4.53 -0.13 10.42
C LEU A 319 -3.95 0.55 11.67
N ALA A 320 -4.63 0.44 12.81
CA ALA A 320 -4.16 0.93 14.11
C ALA A 320 -2.84 0.25 14.56
N ARG A 321 -2.69 -1.05 14.28
CA ARG A 321 -1.43 -1.77 14.53
C ARG A 321 -0.29 -1.28 13.62
N LYS A 322 -0.57 -1.02 12.34
CA LYS A 322 0.43 -0.46 11.40
C LYS A 322 0.95 0.90 11.89
N ILE A 323 0.06 1.83 12.24
CA ILE A 323 0.46 3.16 12.73
C ILE A 323 1.15 3.09 14.09
N SER A 324 0.74 2.18 14.98
CA SER A 324 1.45 1.94 16.25
C SER A 324 2.90 1.54 16.02
N GLY A 325 3.16 0.64 15.06
CA GLY A 325 4.52 0.26 14.66
C GLY A 325 5.37 1.43 14.21
N VAL A 326 4.80 2.32 13.38
CA VAL A 326 5.46 3.55 12.90
C VAL A 326 5.73 4.51 14.06
N ALA A 327 4.72 4.82 14.87
CA ALA A 327 4.81 5.76 15.98
C ALA A 327 5.86 5.33 17.01
N VAL A 328 5.85 4.05 17.44
CA VAL A 328 6.79 3.51 18.41
C VAL A 328 8.22 3.54 17.87
N PHE A 329 8.42 3.12 16.62
CA PHE A 329 9.74 3.15 16.00
C PHE A 329 10.26 4.59 15.89
N HIS A 330 9.43 5.50 15.39
CA HIS A 330 9.77 6.91 15.24
C HIS A 330 10.12 7.56 16.60
N TYR A 331 9.36 7.25 17.65
CA TYR A 331 9.65 7.76 18.99
C TYR A 331 10.98 7.22 19.54
N LYS A 332 11.38 5.98 19.22
CA LYS A 332 12.72 5.47 19.57
C LYS A 332 13.84 6.25 18.88
N VAL A 333 13.63 6.67 17.63
CA VAL A 333 14.59 7.47 16.87
C VAL A 333 14.65 8.92 17.38
N MET A 334 13.50 9.59 17.46
CA MET A 334 13.41 11.04 17.67
C MET A 334 13.07 11.47 19.10
N GLY A 335 12.58 10.57 19.95
CA GLY A 335 11.99 10.92 21.24
C GLY A 335 12.93 11.73 22.15
N LYS A 336 14.22 11.41 22.16
CA LYS A 336 15.23 12.17 22.92
C LYS A 336 15.35 13.62 22.45
N LEU A 337 15.27 13.86 21.13
CA LEU A 337 15.30 15.20 20.56
C LEU A 337 14.01 15.96 20.88
N TYR A 338 12.86 15.29 20.79
CA TYR A 338 11.57 15.89 21.14
C TYR A 338 11.50 16.31 22.60
N VAL A 339 11.99 15.48 23.53
CA VAL A 339 12.10 15.86 24.95
C VAL A 339 12.94 17.12 25.10
N ARG A 340 14.09 17.19 24.42
CA ARG A 340 14.99 18.35 24.48
C ARG A 340 14.39 19.62 23.87
N TRP A 341 13.55 19.51 22.84
CA TRP A 341 12.93 20.66 22.19
C TRP A 341 11.65 21.14 22.87
N CYS A 342 11.06 20.33 23.74
CA CYS A 342 9.84 20.65 24.48
C CYS A 342 10.07 21.03 25.96
N MET A 343 11.29 20.86 26.48
CA MET A 343 11.75 21.38 27.78
C MET A 343 12.33 22.77 27.64
#